data_AF-A0A4R4BYP2-F1
#
_entry.id   AF-A0A4R4BYP2-F1
#
_cell.length_a   1.000
_cell.length_b   1.000
_cell.length_c   1.000
_cell.angle_alpha   90.00
_cell.angle_beta   90.00
_cell.angle_gamma   90.00
#
_symmetry.space_group_name_H-M   'P 1'
#
loop_
_entity.id
_entity.type
_entity.pdbx_description
1 polymer ?
#
loop_
_entity_poly.entity_id
_entity_poly.type
_entity_poly.pdbx_seq_one_letter_code
_entity_poly.pdbx_strand_id
1 'polypeptide(L)'
;MIKNFDYPLGSDTIALCASFGAGPAWRRVLVSRADSMETLVVLDARGLSGLLKVATEAPEGLLDDAIRKVGDEQLVERAISGKAIVDASL
;
A
#
# COMPACT_ATOMS: atom_id res chain seq x y z
N MET A 1 8.40 7.38 6.57
CA MET A 1 8.79 7.21 5.16
C MET A 1 7.53 7.13 4.33
N ILE A 2 7.49 7.83 3.20
CA ILE A 2 6.35 7.88 2.27
C ILE A 2 6.93 7.79 0.86
N LYS A 3 6.28 7.02 -0.02
CA LYS A 3 6.63 6.94 -1.44
C LYS A 3 5.42 7.30 -2.28
N ASN A 4 5.53 8.37 -3.08
CA ASN A 4 4.52 8.76 -4.05
C ASN A 4 4.69 7.96 -5.33
N PHE A 5 3.57 7.63 -5.99
CA PHE A 5 3.56 6.94 -7.27
C PHE A 5 2.29 7.27 -8.05
N ASP A 6 2.40 7.22 -9.37
CA ASP A 6 1.27 7.34 -10.28
C ASP A 6 0.62 5.98 -10.48
N TYR A 7 -0.71 5.95 -10.38
CA TYR A 7 -1.50 4.73 -10.51
C TYR A 7 -2.48 4.83 -11.69
N PRO A 8 -2.39 3.95 -12.69
CA PRO A 8 -3.37 3.90 -13.77
C PRO A 8 -4.71 3.40 -13.22
N LEU A 9 -5.78 4.16 -13.44
CA LEU A 9 -7.15 3.82 -13.05
C LEU A 9 -8.08 3.97 -14.26
N GLY A 10 -8.27 2.87 -14.98
CA GLY A 10 -9.00 2.89 -16.25
C GLY A 10 -8.27 3.73 -17.31
N SER A 11 -8.89 4.81 -17.79
CA SER A 11 -8.28 5.77 -18.73
C SER A 11 -7.52 6.91 -18.04
N ASP A 12 -7.67 7.05 -16.74
CA ASP A 12 -7.06 8.13 -15.96
C ASP A 12 -5.82 7.64 -15.21
N THR A 13 -5.03 8.59 -14.73
CA THR A 13 -3.94 8.34 -13.78
C THR A 13 -4.20 9.15 -12.53
N ILE A 14 -4.11 8.51 -11.36
CA ILE A 14 -4.25 9.18 -10.07
C ILE A 14 -2.94 9.12 -9.29
N ALA A 15 -2.65 10.17 -8.52
CA ALA A 15 -1.49 10.20 -7.63
C ALA A 15 -1.81 9.53 -6.30
N LEU A 16 -1.03 8.51 -5.94
CA LEU A 16 -1.14 7.80 -4.68
C LEU A 16 0.15 7.94 -3.86
N CYS A 17 0.07 7.57 -2.59
CA CYS A 17 1.23 7.42 -1.74
C CYS A 17 1.15 6.14 -0.91
N ALA A 18 2.27 5.44 -0.79
CA ALA A 18 2.46 4.31 0.09
C ALA A 18 3.25 4.75 1.34
N SER A 19 2.79 4.36 2.51
CA SER A 19 3.43 4.73 3.77
C SER A 19 3.24 3.66 4.84
N PHE A 20 4.10 3.65 5.86
CA PHE A 20 3.90 2.75 7.00
C PHE A 20 2.79 3.26 7.92
N GLY A 21 1.87 2.37 8.29
CA GLY A 21 0.82 2.68 9.25
C GLY A 21 1.39 2.93 10.65
N ALA A 22 0.77 3.85 11.38
CA ALA A 22 1.11 4.12 12.77
C ALA A 22 0.77 2.90 13.64
N GLY A 23 1.75 2.42 14.42
CA GLY A 23 1.58 1.30 15.33
C GLY A 23 2.89 0.56 15.61
N PRO A 24 2.94 -0.27 16.67
CA PRO A 24 4.14 -1.01 17.00
C PRO A 24 4.51 -1.97 15.85
N ALA A 25 5.78 -1.87 15.41
CA ALA A 25 6.47 -2.79 14.50
C ALA A 25 6.23 -2.68 12.98
N TRP A 26 5.82 -1.52 12.43
CA TRP A 26 5.76 -1.29 10.96
C TRP A 26 5.07 -2.42 10.17
N ARG A 27 4.03 -3.01 10.76
CA ARG A 27 3.40 -4.22 10.22
C ARG A 27 2.37 -3.94 9.13
N ARG A 28 2.16 -2.67 8.78
CA ARG A 28 1.14 -2.26 7.83
C ARG A 28 1.69 -1.24 6.85
N VAL A 29 1.37 -1.41 5.58
CA VAL A 29 1.53 -0.38 4.56
C VAL A 29 0.14 0.16 4.22
N LEU A 30 0.00 1.47 4.29
CA LEU A 30 -1.19 2.21 3.88
C LEU A 30 -0.95 2.77 2.50
N VAL A 31 -1.94 2.61 1.63
CA VAL A 31 -1.97 3.23 0.31
C VAL A 31 -3.12 4.21 0.29
N SER A 32 -2.79 5.48 0.09
CA SER A 32 -3.72 6.59 0.20
C SER A 32 -3.66 7.48 -1.03
N ARG A 33 -4.71 8.26 -1.28
CA ARG A 33 -4.65 9.35 -2.26
C ARG A 33 -3.63 10.41 -1.81
N ALA A 34 -2.82 10.87 -2.74
CA ALA A 34 -1.76 11.84 -2.44
C ALA A 34 -2.30 13.24 -2.12
N ASP A 35 -3.47 13.60 -2.63
CA ASP A 35 -4.11 14.91 -2.48
C ASP A 35 -4.99 15.02 -1.22
N SER A 36 -5.75 13.98 -0.91
CA SER A 36 -6.72 13.98 0.19
C SER A 36 -6.29 13.21 1.43
N MET A 37 -5.21 12.41 1.33
CA MET A 37 -4.79 11.44 2.34
C MET A 37 -5.82 10.35 2.66
N GLU A 38 -6.88 10.23 1.85
CA GLU A 38 -7.88 9.16 1.97
C GLU A 38 -7.21 7.80 1.79
N THR A 39 -7.31 6.93 2.80
CA THR A 39 -6.75 5.57 2.74
C THR A 39 -7.68 4.67 1.93
N LEU A 40 -7.11 3.98 0.94
CA LEU A 40 -7.82 3.08 0.04
C LEU A 40 -7.49 1.62 0.35
N VAL A 41 -6.23 1.33 0.65
CA VAL A 41 -5.74 -0.04 0.88
C VAL A 41 -4.89 -0.10 2.15
N VAL A 42 -5.10 -1.16 2.93
CA VAL A 42 -4.26 -1.53 4.07
C VAL A 42 -3.65 -2.91 3.81
N LEU A 43 -2.32 -2.94 3.75
CA LEU A 43 -1.55 -4.16 3.52
C LEU A 43 -0.90 -4.63 4.81
N ASP A 44 -1.23 -5.83 5.26
CA ASP A 44 -0.67 -6.44 6.45
C ASP A 44 0.56 -7.29 6.12
N ALA A 45 1.71 -6.89 6.64
CA ALA A 45 2.98 -7.58 6.42
C ALA A 45 3.23 -8.75 7.40
N ARG A 46 2.27 -9.11 8.27
CA ARG A 46 2.42 -10.22 9.24
C ARG A 46 2.67 -11.59 8.61
N GLY A 47 2.17 -11.82 7.39
CA GLY A 47 2.35 -13.09 6.67
C GLY A 47 3.77 -13.31 6.11
N LEU A 48 4.58 -12.26 6.09
CA LEU A 48 5.89 -12.23 5.47
C LEU A 48 6.99 -12.65 6.48
N SER A 49 6.86 -13.84 7.07
CA SER A 49 7.71 -14.29 8.20
C SER A 49 9.23 -14.26 7.91
N GLY A 50 9.63 -14.40 6.64
CA GLY A 50 11.04 -14.27 6.20
C GLY A 50 11.46 -12.84 5.81
N LEU A 51 10.51 -12.01 5.37
CA LEU A 51 10.75 -10.63 4.94
C LEU A 51 10.60 -9.62 6.07
N LEU A 52 10.03 -9.98 7.22
CA LEU A 52 9.98 -9.09 8.40
C LEU A 52 11.38 -8.65 8.86
N LYS A 53 12.39 -9.53 8.69
CA LYS A 53 13.80 -9.23 8.98
C LYS A 53 14.38 -8.26 7.94
N VAL A 54 14.05 -8.47 6.66
CA VAL A 54 14.44 -7.60 5.55
C VAL A 54 13.72 -6.26 5.60
N ALA A 55 12.47 -6.19 6.02
CA ALA A 55 11.69 -4.96 6.16
C ALA A 55 12.22 -4.07 7.28
N THR A 56 12.81 -4.65 8.33
CA THR A 56 13.55 -3.90 9.36
C THR A 56 14.91 -3.40 8.87
N GLU A 57 15.52 -4.04 7.87
CA GLU A 57 16.84 -3.70 7.32
C GLU A 57 16.78 -2.83 6.05
N ALA A 58 15.70 -2.93 5.27
CA ALA A 58 15.43 -2.25 4.00
C ALA A 58 13.93 -1.92 3.86
N PRO A 59 13.41 -0.99 4.68
CA PRO A 59 11.98 -0.64 4.71
C PRO A 59 11.46 -0.14 3.34
N GLU A 60 12.30 0.49 2.53
CA GLU A 60 11.93 0.97 1.18
C GLU A 60 11.44 -0.17 0.28
N GLY A 61 12.05 -1.36 0.36
CA GLY A 61 11.63 -2.53 -0.42
C GLY A 61 10.22 -3.00 -0.09
N LEU A 62 9.76 -2.82 1.16
CA LEU A 62 8.40 -3.18 1.55
C LEU A 62 7.36 -2.25 0.91
N LEU A 63 7.69 -0.96 0.75
CA LEU A 63 6.81 -0.02 0.05
C LEU A 63 6.76 -0.35 -1.44
N ASP A 64 7.87 -0.79 -2.04
CA ASP A 64 7.92 -1.23 -3.43
C ASP A 64 7.09 -2.49 -3.70
N ASP A 65 7.22 -3.49 -2.83
CA ASP A 65 6.39 -4.69 -2.90
C ASP A 65 4.90 -4.37 -2.73
N ALA A 66 4.58 -3.44 -1.83
CA ALA A 66 3.21 -2.97 -1.63
C ALA A 66 2.65 -2.28 -2.88
N ILE A 67 3.41 -1.36 -3.49
CA ILE A 67 3.01 -0.66 -4.72
C ILE A 67 2.79 -1.67 -5.85
N ARG A 68 3.72 -2.62 -6.02
CA ARG A 68 3.60 -3.68 -7.03
C ARG A 68 2.35 -4.52 -6.82
N LYS A 69 2.11 -5.01 -5.61
CA LYS A 69 0.92 -5.81 -5.28
C LYS A 69 -0.39 -5.07 -5.55
N VAL A 70 -0.46 -3.78 -5.20
CA VAL A 70 -1.64 -2.93 -5.46
C VAL A 70 -1.95 -2.85 -6.96
N GLY A 71 -0.93 -2.75 -7.80
CA GLY A 71 -1.07 -2.81 -9.25
C GLY A 71 -1.49 -4.19 -9.74
N ASP A 72 -0.76 -5.24 -9.35
CA ASP A 72 -0.99 -6.62 -9.81
C ASP A 72 -2.40 -7.13 -9.46
N GLU A 73 -2.92 -6.76 -8.29
CA GLU A 73 -4.22 -7.23 -7.78
C GLU A 73 -5.36 -6.21 -7.91
N GLN A 74 -5.12 -5.05 -8.55
CA GLN A 74 -6.13 -4.01 -8.77
C GLN A 74 -6.87 -3.61 -7.47
N LEU A 75 -6.11 -3.44 -6.38
CA LEU A 75 -6.68 -3.23 -5.04
C LEU A 75 -7.34 -1.85 -4.91
N VAL A 76 -6.87 -0.86 -5.65
CA VAL A 76 -7.41 0.50 -5.64
C VAL A 76 -8.76 0.55 -6.34
N GLU A 77 -8.92 -0.15 -7.47
CA GLU A 77 -10.18 -0.31 -8.19
C GLU A 77 -11.23 -0.94 -7.29
N ARG A 78 -10.84 -1.98 -6.55
CA ARG A 78 -11.71 -2.67 -5.60
C ARG A 78 -12.16 -1.72 -4.48
N ALA A 79 -11.26 -0.90 -3.96
CA ALA A 79 -11.59 0.07 -2.92
C ALA A 79 -12.57 1.15 -3.43
N ILE A 80 -12.31 1.70 -4.61
CA ILE A 80 -13.15 2.73 -5.22
C ILE A 80 -14.53 2.18 -5.60
N SER A 81 -14.58 1.02 -6.26
CA SER A 81 -15.83 0.38 -6.69
C SER A 81 -16.69 -0.03 -5.49
N GLY A 82 -16.06 -0.59 -4.45
CA GLY A 82 -16.73 -0.99 -3.22
C GLY A 82 -17.05 0.15 -2.27
N LYS A 83 -16.52 1.36 -2.50
CA LYS A 83 -16.58 2.51 -1.58
C LYS A 83 -16.16 2.15 -0.16
N ALA A 84 -15.12 1.32 -0.05
CA ALA A 84 -14.65 0.78 1.22
C ALA A 84 -13.13 0.56 1.17
N ILE A 85 -12.50 0.59 2.33
CA ILE A 85 -11.08 0.24 2.46
C ILE A 85 -10.90 -1.24 2.15
N VAL A 86 -9.85 -1.57 1.40
CA VAL A 86 -9.47 -2.96 1.12
C VAL A 86 -8.32 -3.38 2.04
N ASP A 87 -8.57 -4.40 2.87
CA ASP A 87 -7.53 -5.09 3.63
C ASP A 87 -6.98 -6.27 2.84
N ALA A 88 -5.66 -6.41 2.74
CA ALA A 88 -5.00 -7.54 2.12
C ALA A 88 -3.67 -7.88 2.84
N SER A 89 -3.17 -9.10 2.66
CA SER A 89 -1.84 -9.48 3.13
C SER A 89 -0.80 -9.13 2.08
N LEU A 90 0.29 -8.48 2.49
CA LEU A 90 1.43 -8.25 1.61
C LEU A 90 2.09 -9.58 1.22
#